data_AF-W6MG37-F1
#
_entry.id   AF-W6MG37-F1
#
_cell.length_a   1.000
_cell.length_b   1.000
_cell.length_c   1.000
_cell.angle_alpha   90.00
_cell.angle_beta   90.00
_cell.angle_gamma   90.00
#
_symmetry.space_group_name_H-M   'P 1'
#
loop_
_entity.id
_entity.type
_entity.pdbx_description
1 polymer ?
#
loop_
_entity_poly.entity_id
_entity_poly.type
_entity_poly.pdbx_seq_one_letter_code
_entity_poly.pdbx_strand_id
1 'polypeptide(L)'
;MNYTQRILFFNGEDSPPEALTTGGGRHIFAISKTVFNWLYSISLGLFFIVFLGLCSIVPIDVIIKSKTSSHLAVNTLIVLIACGLFAGLCIFIYALRIYVLRVHLQDIPKPYMPTDANDIPSKCAVYIKEQLIRCEKITARAMPHELVKHPGLYYHKDYDDVEQIDLFGEKENEKIHRKTPSKLVDPAAGFLPNNLVYENVVRIIGNEIKYNGYLVMDNREWVNVPQKMSFREVMTLMDDGNLERSDPALLEELLSTYERLRFSGQLISEDDFLKFMELLSKWKSLQNGR
;
A
#
# COMPACT_ATOMS: atom_id res chain seq x y z
N MET A 1 53.16 22.25 -7.69
CA MET A 1 52.27 21.55 -8.63
C MET A 1 50.92 21.46 -7.93
N ASN A 2 49.88 22.25 -8.24
CA ASN A 2 49.38 22.77 -9.54
C ASN A 2 49.24 21.63 -10.55
N TYR A 3 48.12 21.31 -11.20
CA TYR A 3 46.91 22.07 -11.59
C TYR A 3 45.65 21.15 -11.61
N THR A 4 44.37 21.55 -11.63
CA THR A 4 43.66 22.81 -11.24
C THR A 4 42.13 22.60 -11.24
N GLN A 5 41.45 23.06 -10.17
CA GLN A 5 40.13 23.74 -10.14
C GLN A 5 39.13 23.54 -11.32
N ARG A 6 37.94 22.97 -11.05
CA ARG A 6 36.74 23.22 -11.88
C ARG A 6 35.44 23.23 -11.08
N ILE A 7 35.21 24.34 -10.38
CA ILE A 7 33.88 24.77 -9.93
C ILE A 7 33.32 25.69 -11.01
N LEU A 8 32.22 25.30 -11.64
CA LEU A 8 31.34 26.16 -12.44
C LEU A 8 29.91 25.76 -12.05
N PHE A 9 29.30 26.52 -11.13
CA PHE A 9 28.51 27.72 -11.38
C PHE A 9 27.13 27.42 -12.00
N PHE A 10 26.11 27.56 -11.14
CA PHE A 10 24.72 27.77 -11.53
C PHE A 10 24.60 29.10 -12.29
N ASN A 11 24.03 29.04 -13.48
CA ASN A 11 23.20 30.05 -14.16
C ASN A 11 22.42 29.26 -15.23
N GLY A 12 21.14 29.45 -15.47
CA GLY A 12 20.29 30.57 -15.07
C GLY A 12 19.98 31.48 -16.27
N GLU A 13 19.53 30.90 -17.38
CA GLU A 13 18.98 31.66 -18.51
C GLU A 13 17.98 30.81 -19.30
N ASP A 14 16.92 31.44 -19.78
CA ASP A 14 15.75 30.81 -20.40
C ASP A 14 15.91 30.62 -21.91
N SER A 15 15.44 29.47 -22.45
CA SER A 15 14.66 29.32 -23.70
C SER A 15 14.77 27.90 -24.29
N PRO A 16 13.69 27.35 -24.90
CA PRO A 16 13.66 25.96 -25.36
C PRO A 16 14.13 25.78 -26.82
N PRO A 17 14.85 24.70 -27.17
CA PRO A 17 15.00 24.26 -28.55
C PRO A 17 13.79 23.44 -29.01
N GLU A 18 13.39 23.72 -30.24
CA GLU A 18 12.19 23.26 -30.92
C GLU A 18 12.03 21.73 -31.07
N ALA A 19 10.76 21.37 -31.27
CA ALA A 19 10.27 20.06 -31.63
C ALA A 19 11.08 19.32 -32.72
N LEU A 20 11.68 18.20 -32.34
CA LEU A 20 12.07 17.15 -33.28
C LEU A 20 10.87 16.23 -33.53
N THR A 21 10.12 16.56 -34.59
CA THR A 21 9.04 15.73 -35.11
C THR A 21 9.60 14.55 -35.93
N THR A 22 8.72 13.61 -36.30
CA THR A 22 8.96 12.45 -37.19
C THR A 22 9.73 11.27 -36.58
N GLY A 23 8.96 10.37 -35.94
CA GLY A 23 9.42 9.08 -35.43
C GLY A 23 8.28 8.07 -35.37
N GLY A 24 7.53 7.92 -36.48
CA GLY A 24 6.34 7.06 -36.60
C GLY A 24 6.64 5.56 -36.54
N GLY A 25 7.19 5.08 -35.42
CA GLY A 25 7.47 3.67 -35.14
C GLY A 25 6.29 3.02 -34.41
N ARG A 26 5.60 2.11 -35.10
CA ARG A 26 4.43 1.36 -34.62
C ARG A 26 4.63 0.77 -33.21
N HIS A 27 3.88 1.26 -32.22
CA HIS A 27 3.73 0.60 -30.92
C HIS A 27 2.92 -0.69 -31.06
N ILE A 28 3.59 -1.79 -31.40
CA ILE A 28 3.01 -3.13 -31.34
C ILE A 28 3.86 -3.91 -30.32
N PHE A 29 3.26 -4.19 -29.15
CA PHE A 29 3.83 -4.87 -27.98
C PHE A 29 4.88 -4.11 -27.15
N ALA A 30 4.42 -3.08 -26.42
CA ALA A 30 5.07 -2.66 -25.17
C ALA A 30 4.77 -3.68 -24.03
N ILE A 31 5.31 -4.90 -24.14
CA ILE A 31 5.19 -5.93 -23.09
C ILE A 31 6.03 -5.49 -21.88
N SER A 32 5.46 -5.55 -20.68
CA SER A 32 6.14 -5.09 -19.47
C SER A 32 7.36 -5.97 -19.15
N LYS A 33 8.47 -5.32 -18.76
CA LYS A 33 9.73 -6.00 -18.39
C LYS A 33 9.51 -7.07 -17.30
N THR A 34 8.54 -6.83 -16.41
CA THR A 34 8.12 -7.76 -15.35
C THR A 34 7.56 -9.07 -15.91
N VAL A 35 6.69 -9.02 -16.92
CA VAL A 35 6.13 -10.22 -17.57
C VAL A 35 7.22 -10.99 -18.31
N PHE A 36 8.14 -10.29 -18.98
CA PHE A 36 9.25 -10.94 -19.68
C PHE A 36 10.21 -11.65 -18.71
N ASN A 37 10.55 -11.03 -17.59
CA ASN A 37 11.36 -11.64 -16.53
C ASN A 37 10.65 -12.84 -15.86
N TRP A 38 9.35 -12.74 -15.62
CA TRP A 38 8.55 -13.83 -15.04
C TRP A 38 8.48 -15.04 -15.98
N LEU A 39 8.19 -14.79 -17.26
CA LEU A 39 8.11 -15.84 -18.29
C LEU A 39 9.49 -16.47 -18.56
N TYR A 40 10.57 -15.70 -18.55
CA TYR A 40 11.94 -16.20 -18.61
C TYR A 40 12.30 -17.07 -17.38
N SER A 41 11.93 -16.63 -16.17
CA SER A 41 12.18 -17.40 -14.95
C SER A 41 11.42 -18.74 -14.94
N ILE A 42 10.18 -18.76 -15.44
CA ILE A 42 9.37 -19.99 -15.51
C ILE A 42 9.85 -20.91 -16.62
N SER A 43 10.20 -20.40 -17.81
CA SER A 43 10.71 -21.24 -18.90
C SER A 43 12.02 -21.93 -18.52
N LEU A 44 12.91 -21.23 -17.80
CA LEU A 44 14.15 -21.79 -17.27
C LEU A 44 13.89 -22.85 -16.18
N GLY A 45 12.95 -22.60 -15.25
CA GLY A 45 12.55 -23.57 -14.23
C GLY A 45 11.93 -24.84 -14.82
N LEU A 46 11.04 -24.69 -15.80
CA LEU A 46 10.43 -25.81 -16.53
C LEU A 46 11.48 -26.63 -17.28
N PHE A 47 12.39 -25.97 -18.01
CA PHE A 47 13.46 -26.65 -18.74
C PHE A 47 14.40 -27.40 -17.79
N PHE A 48 14.69 -26.85 -16.62
CA PHE A 48 15.51 -27.50 -15.59
C PHE A 48 14.83 -28.76 -15.03
N ILE A 49 13.50 -28.74 -14.78
CA ILE A 49 12.74 -29.91 -14.34
C ILE A 49 12.74 -30.99 -15.42
N VAL A 50 12.51 -30.62 -16.69
CA VAL A 50 12.57 -31.56 -17.83
C VAL A 50 13.98 -32.16 -17.96
N PHE A 51 15.02 -31.34 -17.83
CA PHE A 51 16.42 -31.80 -17.88
C PHE A 51 16.75 -32.78 -16.75
N LEU A 52 16.33 -32.51 -15.50
CA LEU A 52 16.48 -33.46 -14.39
C LEU A 52 15.72 -34.77 -14.64
N GLY A 53 14.52 -34.70 -15.22
CA GLY A 53 13.76 -35.87 -15.66
C GLY A 53 14.53 -36.72 -16.68
N LEU A 54 15.05 -36.08 -17.74
CA LEU A 54 15.86 -36.74 -18.76
C LEU A 54 17.16 -37.34 -18.20
N CYS A 55 17.86 -36.62 -17.31
CA CYS A 55 19.02 -37.14 -16.59
C CYS A 55 18.69 -38.36 -15.72
N SER A 56 17.45 -38.45 -15.21
CA SER A 56 16.99 -39.55 -14.35
C SER A 56 16.57 -40.80 -15.14
N ILE A 57 16.21 -40.68 -16.43
CA ILE A 57 15.86 -41.83 -17.28
C ILE A 57 17.04 -42.79 -17.45
N VAL A 58 18.26 -42.26 -17.61
CA VAL A 58 19.48 -43.06 -17.82
C VAL A 58 19.76 -44.03 -16.65
N PRO A 59 19.85 -43.60 -15.38
CA PRO A 59 20.04 -44.53 -14.27
C PRO A 59 18.85 -45.47 -14.07
N ILE A 60 17.60 -45.04 -14.34
CA ILE A 60 16.41 -45.92 -14.21
C ILE A 60 16.49 -47.12 -15.18
N ASP A 61 16.80 -46.89 -16.46
CA ASP A 61 16.97 -47.95 -17.46
C ASP A 61 18.12 -48.92 -17.10
N VAL A 62 19.22 -48.36 -16.59
CA VAL A 62 20.39 -49.15 -16.15
C VAL A 62 20.08 -50.00 -14.91
N ILE A 63 19.29 -49.50 -13.94
CA ILE A 63 18.80 -50.25 -12.77
C ILE A 63 17.84 -51.38 -13.17
N ILE A 64 17.01 -51.18 -14.20
CA ILE A 64 16.11 -52.23 -14.70
C ILE A 64 16.93 -53.36 -15.34
N LYS A 65 17.90 -53.00 -16.21
CA LYS A 65 18.76 -53.97 -16.90
C LYS A 65 19.71 -54.73 -15.96
N SER A 66 20.14 -54.14 -14.85
CA SER A 66 21.06 -54.79 -13.90
C SER A 66 20.46 -55.99 -13.17
N LYS A 67 19.12 -56.12 -13.13
CA LYS A 67 18.42 -57.25 -12.47
C LYS A 67 18.59 -58.59 -13.18
N THR A 68 19.09 -58.59 -14.43
CA THR A 68 19.09 -59.79 -15.30
C THR A 68 20.50 -60.37 -15.52
N SER A 69 21.59 -59.70 -15.13
CA SER A 69 22.96 -60.17 -15.44
C SER A 69 24.04 -59.69 -14.47
N SER A 70 24.83 -60.63 -13.94
CA SER A 70 25.85 -60.40 -12.91
C SER A 70 26.91 -59.35 -13.30
N HIS A 71 27.50 -59.46 -14.50
CA HIS A 71 28.56 -58.53 -14.95
C HIS A 71 28.04 -57.11 -15.26
N LEU A 72 26.72 -56.90 -15.31
CA LEU A 72 26.12 -55.59 -15.57
C LEU A 72 26.07 -54.69 -14.32
N ALA A 73 26.17 -55.27 -13.12
CA ALA A 73 26.12 -54.54 -11.86
C ALA A 73 27.29 -53.54 -11.70
N VAL A 74 28.49 -53.90 -12.18
CA VAL A 74 29.67 -53.01 -12.15
C VAL A 74 29.45 -51.79 -13.06
N ASN A 75 28.95 -52.00 -14.28
CA ASN A 75 28.64 -50.91 -15.21
C ASN A 75 27.54 -49.99 -14.65
N THR A 76 26.56 -50.57 -13.94
CA THR A 76 25.48 -49.82 -13.26
C THR A 76 26.04 -48.92 -12.16
N LEU A 77 26.96 -49.43 -11.36
CA LEU A 77 27.62 -48.67 -10.29
C LEU A 77 28.46 -47.50 -10.84
N ILE A 78 29.17 -47.70 -11.96
CA ILE A 78 29.94 -46.63 -12.63
C ILE A 78 29.01 -45.52 -13.14
N VAL A 79 27.91 -45.87 -13.83
CA VAL A 79 26.94 -44.89 -14.35
C VAL A 79 26.24 -44.13 -13.21
N LEU A 80 25.90 -44.82 -12.13
CA LEU A 80 25.27 -44.20 -10.94
C LEU A 80 26.20 -43.17 -10.28
N ILE A 81 27.50 -43.50 -10.12
CA ILE A 81 28.50 -42.58 -9.57
C ILE A 81 28.70 -41.38 -10.52
N ALA A 82 28.80 -41.59 -11.83
CA ALA A 82 28.94 -40.52 -12.80
C ALA A 82 27.73 -39.56 -12.79
N CYS A 83 26.51 -40.10 -12.69
CA CYS A 83 25.29 -39.29 -12.59
C CYS A 83 25.21 -38.51 -11.27
N GLY A 84 25.61 -39.13 -10.14
CA GLY A 84 25.69 -38.47 -8.84
C GLY A 84 26.71 -37.32 -8.81
N LEU A 85 27.90 -37.51 -9.39
CA LEU A 85 28.91 -36.47 -9.54
C LEU A 85 28.43 -35.32 -10.42
N PHE A 86 27.76 -35.62 -11.54
CA PHE A 86 27.17 -34.61 -12.42
C PHE A 86 26.10 -33.78 -11.71
N ALA A 87 25.17 -34.41 -10.98
CA ALA A 87 24.17 -33.71 -10.18
C ALA A 87 24.81 -32.84 -9.08
N GLY A 88 25.86 -33.34 -8.41
CA GLY A 88 26.64 -32.57 -7.44
C GLY A 88 27.29 -31.33 -8.05
N LEU A 89 27.88 -31.44 -9.25
CA LEU A 89 28.44 -30.30 -9.99
C LEU A 89 27.37 -29.29 -10.40
N CYS A 90 26.19 -29.73 -10.83
CA CYS A 90 25.07 -28.83 -11.11
C CYS A 90 24.62 -28.04 -9.87
N ILE A 91 24.51 -28.70 -8.71
CA ILE A 91 24.19 -28.04 -7.44
C ILE A 91 25.30 -27.05 -7.05
N PHE A 92 26.57 -27.43 -7.20
CA PHE A 92 27.71 -26.56 -6.91
C PHE A 92 27.74 -25.30 -7.80
N ILE A 93 27.52 -25.44 -9.10
CA ILE A 93 27.45 -24.30 -10.04
C ILE A 93 26.26 -23.40 -9.71
N TYR A 94 25.12 -23.96 -9.31
CA TYR A 94 23.96 -23.18 -8.86
C TYR A 94 24.26 -22.42 -7.55
N ALA A 95 24.90 -23.08 -6.58
CA ALA A 95 25.35 -22.47 -5.33
C ALA A 95 26.36 -21.33 -5.57
N LEU A 96 27.32 -21.52 -6.49
CA LEU A 96 28.26 -20.49 -6.91
C LEU A 96 27.54 -19.28 -7.53
N ARG A 97 26.54 -19.52 -8.39
CA ARG A 97 25.76 -18.45 -9.03
C ARG A 97 24.99 -17.61 -8.00
N ILE A 98 24.34 -18.24 -7.02
CA ILE A 98 23.61 -17.50 -5.97
C ILE A 98 24.56 -16.80 -5.00
N TYR A 99 25.75 -17.36 -4.73
CA TYR A 99 26.80 -16.69 -3.96
C TYR A 99 27.32 -15.43 -4.66
N VAL A 100 27.70 -15.52 -5.93
CA VAL A 100 28.18 -14.36 -6.72
C VAL A 100 27.10 -13.28 -6.80
N LEU A 101 25.83 -13.64 -6.97
CA LEU A 101 24.72 -12.68 -6.93
C LEU A 101 24.60 -12.00 -5.55
N ARG A 102 24.79 -12.74 -4.44
CA ARG A 102 24.76 -12.16 -3.08
C ARG A 102 25.91 -11.18 -2.85
N VAL A 103 27.11 -11.48 -3.35
CA VAL A 103 28.26 -10.56 -3.30
C VAL A 103 27.97 -9.29 -4.08
N HIS A 104 27.51 -9.39 -5.34
CA HIS A 104 27.16 -8.20 -6.13
C HIS A 104 26.01 -7.37 -5.56
N LEU A 105 25.07 -7.98 -4.81
CA LEU A 105 24.04 -7.24 -4.07
C LEU A 105 24.59 -6.55 -2.81
N GLN A 106 25.70 -7.01 -2.24
CA GLN A 106 26.43 -6.33 -1.16
C GLN A 106 27.32 -5.21 -1.69
N ASP A 107 27.83 -5.34 -2.92
CA ASP A 107 28.59 -4.29 -3.63
C ASP A 107 27.73 -3.10 -4.08
N ILE A 108 26.40 -3.21 -4.08
CA ILE A 108 25.51 -2.06 -4.31
C ILE A 108 25.74 -1.06 -3.16
N PRO A 109 26.21 0.18 -3.43
CA PRO A 109 26.44 1.16 -2.39
C PRO A 109 25.10 1.47 -1.70
N LYS A 110 24.99 1.08 -0.43
CA LYS A 110 23.86 1.48 0.41
C LYS A 110 23.83 3.00 0.47
N PRO A 111 22.65 3.65 0.43
CA PRO A 111 22.55 5.09 0.59
C PRO A 111 23.14 5.46 1.97
N TYR A 112 24.32 6.04 1.95
CA TYR A 112 25.05 6.43 3.16
C TYR A 112 24.48 7.75 3.66
N MET A 113 23.89 7.70 4.85
CA MET A 113 23.50 8.88 5.60
C MET A 113 24.64 9.22 6.56
N PRO A 114 25.28 10.39 6.45
CA PRO A 114 26.33 10.79 7.39
C PRO A 114 25.72 10.92 8.78
N THR A 115 26.25 10.15 9.73
CA THR A 115 25.77 10.13 11.12
C THR A 115 26.79 10.83 12.03
N ASP A 116 28.08 10.65 11.76
CA ASP A 116 29.16 11.25 12.53
C ASP A 116 29.58 12.61 11.94
N ALA A 117 29.99 13.53 12.82
CA ALA A 117 30.46 14.86 12.42
C ALA A 117 31.76 14.86 11.58
N ASN A 118 32.43 13.71 11.46
CA ASN A 118 33.63 13.50 10.65
C ASN A 118 33.31 12.96 9.23
N ASP A 119 32.08 12.48 9.00
CA ASP A 119 31.65 11.86 7.73
C ASP A 119 31.61 12.87 6.56
N ILE A 120 31.44 14.14 6.90
CA ILE A 120 31.29 15.26 5.98
C ILE A 120 32.15 16.43 6.43
N PRO A 121 32.72 17.23 5.50
CA PRO A 121 33.48 18.42 5.86
C PRO A 121 32.62 19.37 6.71
N SER A 122 33.20 19.93 7.79
CA SER A 122 32.48 20.81 8.73
C SER A 122 31.63 21.91 8.05
N LYS A 123 32.11 22.50 6.95
CA LYS A 123 31.35 23.48 6.15
C LYS A 123 30.06 22.91 5.55
N CYS A 124 30.08 21.66 5.09
CA CYS A 124 28.91 20.96 4.57
C CYS A 124 27.93 20.61 5.70
N ALA A 125 28.44 20.16 6.85
CA ALA A 125 27.61 19.88 8.03
C ALA A 125 26.86 21.13 8.52
N VAL A 126 27.56 22.27 8.61
CA VAL A 126 26.96 23.58 8.96
C VAL A 126 25.91 23.97 7.92
N TYR A 127 26.22 23.90 6.63
CA TYR A 127 25.26 24.24 5.57
C TYR A 127 23.99 23.35 5.60
N ILE A 128 24.15 22.04 5.82
CA ILE A 128 23.02 21.12 5.96
C ILE A 128 22.17 21.50 7.18
N LYS A 129 22.79 21.73 8.34
CA LYS A 129 22.09 22.17 9.55
C LYS A 129 21.35 23.50 9.36
N GLU A 130 21.97 24.46 8.66
CA GLU A 130 21.32 25.72 8.30
C GLU A 130 20.12 25.53 7.36
N GLN A 131 20.22 24.67 6.34
CA GLN A 131 19.07 24.38 5.46
C GLN A 131 17.97 23.60 6.21
N LEU A 132 18.31 22.68 7.13
CA LEU A 132 17.32 21.98 7.95
C LEU A 132 16.55 22.96 8.85
N ILE A 133 17.26 23.85 9.56
CA ILE A 133 16.65 24.92 10.38
C ILE A 133 15.82 25.88 9.50
N ARG A 134 16.25 26.15 8.27
CA ARG A 134 15.49 26.95 7.30
C ARG A 134 14.20 26.24 6.88
N CYS A 135 14.29 24.94 6.55
CA CYS A 135 13.14 24.13 6.19
C CYS A 135 12.14 24.03 7.36
N GLU A 136 12.60 23.80 8.59
CA GLU A 136 11.75 23.82 9.79
C GLU A 136 11.01 25.17 9.93
N LYS A 137 11.72 26.30 9.79
CA LYS A 137 11.12 27.64 9.83
C LYS A 137 10.14 27.90 8.68
N ILE A 138 10.35 27.32 7.51
CA ILE A 138 9.41 27.41 6.38
C ILE A 138 8.18 26.55 6.69
N THR A 139 8.35 25.30 7.12
CA THR A 139 7.27 24.40 7.51
C THR A 139 6.42 25.02 8.62
N ALA A 140 7.02 25.53 9.70
CA ALA A 140 6.29 26.17 10.80
C ALA A 140 5.52 27.44 10.38
N ARG A 141 5.88 28.09 9.26
CA ARG A 141 5.16 29.25 8.69
C ARG A 141 4.13 28.86 7.64
N ALA A 142 4.36 27.76 6.92
CA ALA A 142 3.50 27.27 5.85
C ALA A 142 2.47 26.23 6.33
N MET A 143 2.68 25.67 7.52
CA MET A 143 1.72 24.79 8.18
C MET A 143 0.41 25.57 8.43
N PRO A 144 -0.76 24.98 8.10
CA PRO A 144 -2.03 25.62 8.41
C PRO A 144 -2.16 25.80 9.93
N HIS A 145 -2.66 26.95 10.35
CA HIS A 145 -2.83 27.29 11.77
C HIS A 145 -4.13 26.70 12.35
N GLU A 146 -4.95 26.09 11.49
CA GLU A 146 -6.24 25.47 11.78
C GLU A 146 -6.29 24.10 11.12
N LEU A 147 -7.09 23.18 11.67
CA LEU A 147 -7.23 21.82 11.15
C LEU A 147 -7.87 21.83 9.75
N VAL A 148 -7.10 21.45 8.72
CA VAL A 148 -7.57 21.45 7.32
C VAL A 148 -8.43 20.21 7.04
N LYS A 149 -9.70 20.31 7.44
CA LYS A 149 -10.77 19.40 7.03
C LYS A 149 -11.09 19.64 5.55
N HIS A 150 -10.88 18.65 4.67
CA HIS A 150 -11.32 18.76 3.27
C HIS A 150 -12.17 17.57 2.82
N PRO A 151 -13.17 17.80 1.95
CA PRO A 151 -14.04 16.73 1.45
C PRO A 151 -13.24 15.59 0.80
N GLY A 152 -13.58 14.36 1.17
CA GLY A 152 -12.99 13.15 0.59
C GLY A 152 -11.61 12.72 1.09
N LEU A 153 -10.92 13.48 1.97
CA LEU A 153 -9.75 12.94 2.67
C LEU A 153 -10.18 11.97 3.78
N TYR A 154 -9.22 11.17 4.24
CA TYR A 154 -9.30 10.58 5.57
C TYR A 154 -9.43 11.69 6.63
N TYR A 155 -10.42 11.57 7.51
CA TYR A 155 -10.53 12.40 8.69
C TYR A 155 -9.32 12.13 9.58
N HIS A 156 -8.51 13.15 9.85
CA HIS A 156 -7.41 13.09 10.79
C HIS A 156 -7.70 14.08 11.91
N LYS A 157 -7.84 13.60 13.14
CA LYS A 157 -7.68 14.45 14.31
C LYS A 157 -6.18 14.54 14.55
N ASP A 158 -5.63 15.74 14.39
CA ASP A 158 -4.23 16.02 14.75
C ASP A 158 -4.01 15.63 16.21
N TYR A 159 -3.38 14.48 16.43
CA TYR A 159 -2.74 14.18 17.70
C TYR A 159 -1.34 14.81 17.67
N ASP A 160 -1.29 16.11 17.94
CA ASP A 160 -0.24 16.55 18.85
C ASP A 160 -0.39 15.69 20.13
N ASP A 161 0.73 15.16 20.64
CA ASP A 161 0.82 14.26 21.80
C ASP A 161 0.51 12.75 21.60
N VAL A 162 0.77 12.17 20.43
CA VAL A 162 1.39 10.82 20.47
C VAL A 162 2.89 11.04 20.64
N GLU A 163 3.44 10.58 21.78
CA GLU A 163 4.88 10.60 22.04
C GLU A 163 5.64 10.08 20.81
N GLN A 164 6.72 10.77 20.44
CA GLN A 164 7.65 10.23 19.47
C GLN A 164 8.11 8.87 20.01
N ILE A 165 7.69 7.78 19.36
CA ILE A 165 8.27 6.47 19.64
C ILE A 165 9.74 6.59 19.26
N ASP A 166 10.60 6.59 20.28
CA ASP A 166 12.06 6.72 20.18
C ASP A 166 12.66 5.59 19.33
N LEU A 167 12.53 5.70 18.01
CA LEU A 167 13.18 4.80 17.04
C LEU A 167 14.66 5.18 16.83
N PHE A 168 15.04 6.37 17.30
CA PHE A 168 16.40 6.89 17.33
C PHE A 168 16.68 7.39 18.74
N GLY A 169 16.97 6.44 19.65
CA GLY A 169 17.25 6.75 21.04
C GLY A 169 18.59 7.45 21.22
N GLU A 170 18.61 8.79 21.14
CA GLU A 170 19.65 9.60 21.75
C GLU A 170 19.06 10.82 22.44
N LYS A 171 19.40 10.99 23.72
CA LYS A 171 18.79 11.99 24.59
C LYS A 171 19.50 13.33 24.44
N GLU A 172 18.77 14.37 24.04
CA GLU A 172 19.06 15.70 24.56
C GLU A 172 17.79 16.51 24.86
N ASN A 173 17.76 17.13 26.04
CA ASN A 173 16.58 17.80 26.59
C ASN A 173 16.46 19.23 26.07
N GLU A 174 16.14 19.41 24.79
CA GLU A 174 15.65 20.72 24.32
C GLU A 174 14.12 20.73 24.35
N LYS A 175 13.55 21.38 25.37
CA LYS A 175 12.11 21.61 25.51
C LYS A 175 11.63 22.60 24.45
N ILE A 176 11.50 22.15 23.21
CA ILE A 176 10.82 22.89 22.14
C ILE A 176 9.37 23.07 22.57
N HIS A 177 9.08 24.24 23.17
CA HIS A 177 7.72 24.70 23.42
C HIS A 177 7.04 24.96 22.07
N ARG A 178 6.55 23.90 21.42
CA ARG A 178 5.49 24.01 20.44
C ARG A 178 4.27 24.52 21.21
N LYS A 179 4.04 25.82 21.15
CA LYS A 179 2.77 26.42 21.56
C LYS A 179 1.71 26.01 20.55
N THR A 180 1.16 24.81 20.70
CA THR A 180 -0.10 24.43 20.05
C THR A 180 -1.13 25.54 20.35
N PRO A 181 -1.86 26.05 19.36
CA PRO A 181 -2.94 27.00 19.60
C PRO A 181 -4.07 26.28 20.36
N SER A 182 -3.99 26.33 21.69
CA SER A 182 -4.86 25.60 22.63
C SER A 182 -6.27 26.18 22.74
N LYS A 183 -6.84 26.61 21.61
CA LYS A 183 -8.17 27.18 21.43
C LYS A 183 -8.67 26.84 20.02
N LEU A 184 -9.24 25.64 19.87
CA LEU A 184 -10.27 25.23 18.89
C LEU A 184 -10.48 23.70 19.00
N VAL A 185 -10.63 23.19 20.23
CA VAL A 185 -11.15 21.84 20.45
C VAL A 185 -12.66 21.96 20.60
N ASP A 186 -13.37 21.97 19.47
CA ASP A 186 -14.82 21.93 19.48
C ASP A 186 -15.29 20.61 20.14
N PRO A 187 -16.12 20.65 21.19
CA PRO A 187 -16.48 19.45 21.94
C PRO A 187 -17.28 18.43 21.11
N ALA A 188 -17.89 18.85 19.99
CA ALA A 188 -18.56 17.99 19.02
C ALA A 188 -17.60 17.35 17.99
N ALA A 189 -16.47 18.00 17.67
CA ALA A 189 -15.47 17.50 16.71
C ALA A 189 -14.61 16.35 17.28
N GLY A 190 -14.96 15.82 18.47
CA GLY A 190 -14.19 14.78 19.15
C GLY A 190 -14.62 13.34 18.87
N PHE A 191 -15.75 13.10 18.19
CA PHE A 191 -16.43 11.79 18.20
C PHE A 191 -16.01 10.82 17.07
N LEU A 192 -15.45 11.31 15.96
CA LEU A 192 -15.10 10.46 14.81
C LEU A 192 -13.70 9.81 14.97
N PRO A 193 -13.53 8.52 14.65
CA PRO A 193 -12.23 7.85 14.68
C PRO A 193 -11.21 8.43 13.69
N ASN A 194 -9.93 8.36 14.03
CA ASN A 194 -8.84 8.76 13.13
C ASN A 194 -8.73 7.87 11.89
N ASN A 195 -8.31 8.50 10.80
CA ASN A 195 -8.14 7.95 9.46
C ASN A 195 -9.44 7.40 8.85
N LEU A 196 -10.61 7.88 9.31
CA LEU A 196 -11.92 7.50 8.79
C LEU A 196 -12.14 8.09 7.39
N VAL A 197 -12.45 7.25 6.41
CA VAL A 197 -12.83 7.69 5.05
C VAL A 197 -14.33 7.57 4.90
N TYR A 198 -15.04 8.71 4.82
CA TYR A 198 -16.52 8.74 4.80
C TYR A 198 -17.12 7.90 3.67
N GLU A 199 -16.53 7.94 2.47
CA GLU A 199 -16.98 7.15 1.31
C GLU A 199 -16.95 5.64 1.62
N ASN A 200 -15.91 5.16 2.32
CA ASN A 200 -15.81 3.75 2.70
C ASN A 200 -16.93 3.35 3.67
N VAL A 201 -17.28 4.20 4.63
CA VAL A 201 -18.36 3.92 5.60
C VAL A 201 -19.71 3.82 4.88
N VAL A 202 -20.07 4.83 4.09
CA VAL A 202 -21.34 4.86 3.32
C VAL A 202 -21.40 3.70 2.33
N ARG A 203 -20.25 3.36 1.70
CA ARG A 203 -20.11 2.20 0.81
C ARG A 203 -20.34 0.88 1.54
N ILE A 204 -19.75 0.70 2.72
CA ILE A 204 -19.92 -0.52 3.52
C ILE A 204 -21.38 -0.66 3.91
N ILE A 205 -22.03 0.35 4.50
CA ILE A 205 -23.46 0.31 4.89
C ILE A 205 -24.34 -0.17 3.72
N GLY A 206 -24.18 0.41 2.54
CA GLY A 206 -24.94 0.00 1.34
C GLY A 206 -24.60 -1.41 0.84
N ASN A 207 -23.36 -1.86 1.00
CA ASN A 207 -22.91 -3.20 0.59
C ASN A 207 -23.40 -4.29 1.58
N GLU A 208 -23.36 -4.04 2.89
CA GLU A 208 -23.84 -4.96 3.92
C GLU A 208 -25.31 -5.35 3.67
N ILE A 209 -26.15 -4.35 3.43
CA ILE A 209 -27.57 -4.55 3.14
C ILE A 209 -27.78 -5.31 1.82
N LYS A 210 -27.03 -4.95 0.77
CA LYS A 210 -27.18 -5.55 -0.57
C LYS A 210 -26.68 -7.00 -0.67
N TYR A 211 -25.54 -7.30 -0.05
CA TYR A 211 -24.82 -8.57 -0.23
C TYR A 211 -24.96 -9.52 0.97
N ASN A 212 -24.90 -9.00 2.18
CA ASN A 212 -24.94 -9.82 3.39
C ASN A 212 -26.36 -9.98 3.95
N GLY A 213 -27.31 -9.15 3.50
CA GLY A 213 -28.74 -9.32 3.80
C GLY A 213 -29.07 -9.06 5.27
N TYR A 214 -28.32 -8.17 5.92
CA TYR A 214 -28.61 -7.73 7.27
C TYR A 214 -28.51 -6.22 7.42
N LEU A 215 -29.27 -5.70 8.38
CA LEU A 215 -29.17 -4.31 8.83
C LEU A 215 -28.99 -4.27 10.35
N VAL A 216 -27.94 -3.60 10.80
CA VAL A 216 -27.63 -3.40 12.23
C VAL A 216 -28.49 -2.28 12.77
N MET A 217 -29.57 -2.60 13.50
CA MET A 217 -30.47 -1.62 14.12
C MET A 217 -29.92 -1.09 15.45
N ASP A 218 -29.30 -1.97 16.23
CA ASP A 218 -28.56 -1.69 17.45
C ASP A 218 -27.47 -2.78 17.63
N ASN A 219 -26.60 -2.64 18.64
CA ASN A 219 -25.47 -3.52 18.97
C ASN A 219 -25.82 -5.01 19.21
N ARG A 220 -27.09 -5.42 19.12
CA ARG A 220 -27.55 -6.79 19.44
C ARG A 220 -28.57 -7.40 18.47
N GLU A 221 -29.19 -6.61 17.58
CA GLU A 221 -30.25 -7.11 16.69
C GLU A 221 -29.93 -6.90 15.21
N TRP A 222 -29.87 -8.03 14.50
CA TRP A 222 -29.68 -8.11 13.06
C TRP A 222 -31.03 -8.39 12.42
N VAL A 223 -31.59 -7.41 11.71
CA VAL A 223 -32.80 -7.65 10.93
C VAL A 223 -32.40 -8.35 9.64
N ASN A 224 -32.97 -9.54 9.38
CA ASN A 224 -32.75 -10.27 8.14
C ASN A 224 -33.49 -9.57 6.99
N VAL A 225 -32.75 -9.20 5.96
CA VAL A 225 -33.22 -8.45 4.80
C VAL A 225 -33.14 -9.35 3.56
N PRO A 226 -34.21 -9.43 2.73
CA PRO A 226 -34.17 -10.20 1.50
C PRO A 226 -33.01 -9.78 0.59
N GLN A 227 -32.21 -10.77 0.16
CA GLN A 227 -31.01 -10.52 -0.64
C GLN A 227 -31.35 -9.80 -1.96
N LYS A 228 -30.40 -8.98 -2.42
CA LYS A 228 -30.45 -8.18 -3.67
C LYS A 228 -31.36 -6.95 -3.67
N MET A 229 -32.04 -6.62 -2.58
CA MET A 229 -32.71 -5.33 -2.44
C MET A 229 -31.71 -4.17 -2.29
N SER A 230 -32.09 -3.00 -2.80
CA SER A 230 -31.36 -1.74 -2.62
C SER A 230 -31.66 -1.11 -1.27
N PHE A 231 -30.78 -0.21 -0.81
CA PHE A 231 -30.98 0.53 0.44
C PHE A 231 -32.36 1.20 0.51
N ARG A 232 -32.82 1.78 -0.60
CA ARG A 232 -34.14 2.40 -0.73
C ARG A 232 -35.28 1.41 -0.46
N GLU A 233 -35.31 0.31 -1.19
CA GLU A 233 -36.36 -0.73 -1.04
C GLU A 233 -36.40 -1.27 0.40
N VAL A 234 -35.23 -1.47 1.01
CA VAL A 234 -35.12 -2.00 2.39
C VAL A 234 -35.65 -1.00 3.42
N MET A 235 -35.30 0.27 3.31
CA MET A 235 -35.83 1.31 4.20
C MET A 235 -37.35 1.44 4.04
N THR A 236 -37.87 1.51 2.81
CA THR A 236 -39.31 1.61 2.53
C THR A 236 -40.09 0.40 3.05
N LEU A 237 -39.59 -0.83 2.87
CA LEU A 237 -40.25 -2.03 3.41
C LEU A 237 -40.30 -2.08 4.94
N MET A 238 -39.30 -1.51 5.61
CA MET A 238 -39.29 -1.40 7.08
C MET A 238 -40.24 -0.31 7.59
N ASP A 239 -40.45 0.75 6.80
CA ASP A 239 -41.37 1.86 7.07
C ASP A 239 -42.84 1.46 6.82
N ASP A 240 -43.13 0.83 5.68
CA ASP A 240 -44.45 0.26 5.34
C ASP A 240 -44.94 -0.78 6.38
N GLY A 241 -44.00 -1.45 7.07
CA GLY A 241 -44.30 -2.37 8.17
C GLY A 241 -44.63 -1.69 9.51
N ASN A 242 -44.45 -0.37 9.63
CA ASN A 242 -44.56 0.40 10.88
C ASN A 242 -45.35 1.73 10.68
N LEU A 243 -46.45 1.66 9.91
CA LEU A 243 -47.33 2.78 9.51
C LEU A 243 -47.74 3.80 10.60
N GLU A 244 -47.72 3.43 11.89
CA GLU A 244 -48.09 4.33 13.01
C GLU A 244 -46.95 5.23 13.52
N ARG A 245 -45.69 4.97 13.13
CA ARG A 245 -44.49 5.68 13.64
C ARG A 245 -43.52 6.14 12.54
N SER A 246 -43.93 5.98 11.29
CA SER A 246 -43.17 6.34 10.11
C SER A 246 -43.30 7.84 9.84
N ASP A 247 -42.18 8.55 9.81
CA ASP A 247 -42.11 9.93 9.31
C ASP A 247 -41.63 9.88 7.84
N PRO A 248 -42.54 9.99 6.86
CA PRO A 248 -42.18 9.84 5.45
C PRO A 248 -41.24 10.95 4.96
N ALA A 249 -41.27 12.13 5.58
CA ALA A 249 -40.37 13.22 5.22
C ALA A 249 -38.94 12.93 5.68
N LEU A 250 -38.78 12.36 6.88
CA LEU A 250 -37.48 11.91 7.40
C LEU A 250 -36.90 10.79 6.54
N LEU A 251 -37.72 9.82 6.13
CA LEU A 251 -37.30 8.75 5.22
C LEU A 251 -36.84 9.30 3.86
N GLU A 252 -37.60 10.22 3.26
CA GLU A 252 -37.23 10.85 1.99
C GLU A 252 -35.92 11.66 2.10
N GLU A 253 -35.72 12.40 3.20
CA GLU A 253 -34.49 13.14 3.45
C GLU A 253 -33.27 12.22 3.66
N LEU A 254 -33.45 11.11 4.40
CA LEU A 254 -32.41 10.08 4.58
C LEU A 254 -32.01 9.45 3.25
N LEU A 255 -32.99 9.06 2.43
CA LEU A 255 -32.76 8.38 1.15
C LEU A 255 -32.10 9.31 0.13
N SER A 256 -32.59 10.54 -0.02
CA SER A 256 -31.97 11.53 -0.91
C SER A 256 -30.55 11.90 -0.48
N THR A 257 -30.29 12.01 0.82
CA THR A 257 -28.94 12.21 1.37
C THR A 257 -28.03 11.02 1.07
N TYR A 258 -28.49 9.79 1.33
CA TYR A 258 -27.72 8.57 1.03
C TYR A 258 -27.41 8.43 -0.46
N GLU A 259 -28.39 8.64 -1.35
CA GLU A 259 -28.20 8.50 -2.79
C GLU A 259 -27.22 9.54 -3.34
N ARG A 260 -27.28 10.79 -2.85
CA ARG A 260 -26.27 11.80 -3.16
C ARG A 260 -24.89 11.34 -2.71
N LEU A 261 -24.73 10.92 -1.46
CA LEU A 261 -23.44 10.48 -0.92
C LEU A 261 -22.87 9.23 -1.64
N ARG A 262 -23.74 8.32 -2.09
CA ARG A 262 -23.33 7.03 -2.68
C ARG A 262 -23.11 7.09 -4.18
N PHE A 263 -23.88 7.90 -4.91
CA PHE A 263 -23.99 7.84 -6.37
C PHE A 263 -23.73 9.17 -7.11
N SER A 264 -23.63 10.32 -6.43
CA SER A 264 -23.38 11.60 -7.13
C SER A 264 -21.97 11.74 -7.71
N GLY A 265 -20.99 10.97 -7.22
CA GLY A 265 -19.58 11.12 -7.56
C GLY A 265 -18.91 12.37 -6.99
N GLN A 266 -19.60 13.13 -6.12
CA GLN A 266 -19.04 14.28 -5.42
C GLN A 266 -18.26 13.86 -4.17
N LEU A 267 -17.29 14.69 -3.76
CA LEU A 267 -16.52 14.47 -2.54
C LEU A 267 -17.40 14.68 -1.31
N ILE A 268 -17.31 13.77 -0.34
CA ILE A 268 -18.13 13.81 0.88
C ILE A 268 -17.48 14.74 1.90
N SER A 269 -18.22 15.76 2.36
CA SER A 269 -17.82 16.63 3.47
C SER A 269 -18.13 16.00 4.84
N GLU A 270 -17.51 16.51 5.90
CA GLU A 270 -17.81 16.06 7.27
C GLU A 270 -19.26 16.39 7.66
N ASP A 271 -19.75 17.59 7.34
CA ASP A 271 -21.12 18.01 7.63
C ASP A 271 -22.16 17.13 6.92
N ASP A 272 -21.92 16.77 5.66
CA ASP A 272 -22.77 15.85 4.90
C ASP A 272 -22.80 14.45 5.54
N PHE A 273 -21.64 13.97 5.99
CA PHE A 273 -21.52 12.66 6.63
C PHE A 273 -22.19 12.66 8.01
N LEU A 274 -22.00 13.70 8.82
CA LEU A 274 -22.66 13.88 10.11
C LEU A 274 -24.18 13.97 9.95
N LYS A 275 -24.67 14.74 8.97
CA LYS A 275 -26.11 14.81 8.64
C LYS A 275 -26.68 13.44 8.29
N PHE A 276 -25.99 12.66 7.45
CA PHE A 276 -26.41 11.29 7.12
C PHE A 276 -26.47 10.39 8.36
N MET A 277 -25.45 10.43 9.21
CA MET A 277 -25.40 9.65 10.45
C MET A 277 -26.48 10.06 11.45
N GLU A 278 -26.79 11.36 11.56
CA GLU A 278 -27.87 11.88 12.40
C GLU A 278 -29.25 11.43 11.90
N LEU A 279 -29.53 11.57 10.60
CA LEU A 279 -30.78 11.09 9.98
C LEU A 279 -30.96 9.58 10.15
N LEU A 280 -29.90 8.80 9.92
CA LEU A 280 -29.91 7.36 10.10
C LEU A 280 -30.15 6.97 11.57
N SER A 281 -29.56 7.72 12.51
CA SER A 281 -29.77 7.49 13.95
C SER A 281 -31.18 7.86 14.40
N LYS A 282 -31.75 8.96 13.90
CA LYS A 282 -33.15 9.35 14.17
C LYS A 282 -34.11 8.30 13.64
N TRP A 283 -33.95 7.88 12.39
CA TRP A 283 -34.76 6.82 11.80
C TRP A 283 -34.69 5.52 12.62
N LYS A 284 -33.49 5.04 12.97
CA LYS A 284 -33.33 3.86 13.85
C LYS A 284 -34.02 4.04 15.21
N SER A 285 -33.96 5.22 15.82
CA SER A 285 -34.60 5.47 17.12
C SER A 285 -36.14 5.38 17.07
N LEU A 286 -36.75 5.77 15.95
CA LEU A 286 -38.20 5.59 15.72
C LEU A 286 -38.58 4.11 15.62
N GLN A 287 -37.73 3.30 14.97
CA GLN A 287 -37.92 1.86 14.79
C GLN A 287 -37.66 1.07 16.09
N ASN A 288 -36.65 1.48 16.88
CA ASN A 288 -36.24 0.82 18.12
C ASN A 288 -37.14 1.14 19.35
N GLY A 289 -38.18 1.97 19.20
CA GLY A 289 -39.15 2.26 20.27
C GLY A 289 -40.13 1.11 20.57
N ARG A 290 -39.69 -0.15 20.51
CA ARG A 290 -40.47 -1.36 20.78
C ARG A 290 -40.17 -1.92 22.16
#